data_AF-A0AB39VPW4-F1
#
_entry.id   AF-A0AB39VPW4-F1
#
_cell.length_a   1.000
_cell.length_b   1.000
_cell.length_c   1.000
_cell.angle_alpha   90.00
_cell.angle_beta   90.00
_cell.angle_gamma   90.00
#
_symmetry.space_group_name_H-M   'P 1'
#
loop_
_entity.id
_entity.type
_entity.pdbx_description
1 polymer ?
#
loop_
_entity_poly.entity_id
_entity_poly.type
_entity_poly.pdbx_seq_one_letter_code
_entity_poly.pdbx_strand_id
1 'polypeptide(L)' 'MAQSELKPVLLTRTQIDAINQIQCDEQNKSQLGIAPDINVIARQLIDLGLSQLYATSKAGE' A
#
# COMPACT_ATOMS: atom_id res chain seq x y z
N MET A 1 -21.97 11.63 -8.79
CA MET A 1 -20.83 11.28 -7.92
C MET A 1 -20.20 10.05 -8.55
N ALA A 2 -18.96 10.14 -9.04
CA ALA A 2 -18.32 9.01 -9.70
C ALA A 2 -18.23 7.85 -8.70
N GLN A 3 -18.88 6.74 -9.02
CA GLN A 3 -18.76 5.51 -8.26
C GLN A 3 -17.30 5.10 -8.34
N SER A 4 -16.58 5.20 -7.21
CA SER A 4 -15.19 4.80 -7.16
C SER A 4 -15.13 3.31 -7.54
N GLU A 5 -14.46 2.98 -8.64
CA GLU A 5 -14.23 1.60 -9.13
C GLU A 5 -13.46 0.71 -8.11
N LEU A 6 -13.16 1.26 -6.93
CA LEU A 6 -12.43 0.60 -5.86
C LEU A 6 -13.34 -0.34 -5.08
N LYS A 7 -12.93 -1.61 -4.98
CA LYS A 7 -13.55 -2.59 -4.08
C LYS A 7 -12.82 -2.60 -2.74
N PRO A 8 -13.53 -2.56 -1.60
CA PRO A 8 -12.90 -2.62 -0.29
C PRO A 8 -12.33 -4.02 -0.02
N VAL A 9 -11.18 -4.06 0.65
CA VAL A 9 -10.53 -5.30 1.11
C VAL A 9 -10.35 -5.21 2.62
N LEU A 10 -10.66 -6.29 3.33
CA LEU A 10 -10.42 -6.37 4.76
C LEU A 10 -8.95 -6.70 5.02
N LEU A 11 -8.32 -5.91 5.89
CA LEU A 11 -6.96 -6.12 6.36
C LEU A 11 -6.99 -6.50 7.84
N THR A 12 -6.00 -7.28 8.26
CA THR A 12 -5.83 -7.60 9.68
C THR A 12 -5.40 -6.36 10.45
N ARG A 13 -5.58 -6.39 11.77
CA ARG A 13 -5.16 -5.28 12.63
C ARG A 13 -3.67 -4.98 12.49
N THR A 14 -2.84 -6.02 12.50
CA THR A 14 -1.39 -5.91 12.36
C THR A 14 -0.99 -5.31 11.01
N GLN A 15 -1.70 -5.62 9.93
CA GLN A 15 -1.46 -5.02 8.61
C GLN A 15 -1.78 -3.51 8.63
N ILE A 16 -2.88 -3.12 9.24
CA ILE A 16 -3.24 -1.70 9.39
C ILE A 16 -2.21 -0.95 10.24
N ASP A 17 -1.78 -1.54 11.36
CA ASP A 17 -0.76 -0.92 12.23
C ASP A 17 0.58 -0.72 11.49
N ALA A 18 0.97 -1.69 10.65
CA ALA A 18 2.16 -1.55 9.80
C ALA A 18 2.02 -0.44 8.75
N ILE A 19 0.85 -0.32 8.10
CA ILE A 19 0.59 0.76 7.12
C ILE A 19 0.62 2.14 7.81
N ASN A 20 0.06 2.26 9.02
CA ASN A 20 0.12 3.49 9.79
C ASN A 20 1.56 3.88 10.14
N GLN A 21 2.40 2.91 10.49
CA GLN A 21 3.80 3.17 10.77
C GLN A 21 4.53 3.72 9.53
N ILE A 22 4.28 3.13 8.36
CA ILE A 22 4.82 3.64 7.09
C ILE A 22 4.36 5.09 6.85
N GLN A 23 3.08 5.39 7.07
CA GLN A 23 2.56 6.74 6.90
C GLN A 23 3.27 7.76 7.82
N CYS A 24 3.46 7.41 9.10
CA CYS A 24 4.20 8.23 10.06
C CYS A 24 5.65 8.46 9.61
N ASP A 25 6.33 7.41 9.16
CA ASP A 25 7.72 7.50 8.70
C ASP A 25 7.84 8.41 7.46
N GLU A 26 6.91 8.31 6.51
CA GLU A 26 6.86 9.19 5.34
C GLU A 26 6.54 10.65 5.72
N GLN A 27 5.67 10.86 6.71
CA GLN A 27 5.37 12.19 7.23
C GLN A 27 6.62 12.85 7.84
N ASN A 28 7.39 12.09 8.61
CA ASN A 28 8.62 12.55 9.26
C ASN A 28 9.75 12.84 8.26
N LYS A 29 9.81 12.11 7.14
CA LYS A 29 10.78 12.35 6.06
C LYS A 29 10.44 13.58 5.21
N SER A 30 9.17 13.95 5.15
CA SER A 30 8.68 15.05 4.32
C SER A 30 9.05 16.40 4.94
N GLN A 31 9.85 17.21 4.23
CA GLN A 31 10.18 18.59 4.66
C GLN A 31 8.94 19.49 4.80
N LEU A 32 7.82 19.08 4.20
CA LEU A 32 6.53 19.77 4.26
C LEU A 32 5.51 19.03 5.15
N GLY A 33 5.89 17.92 5.79
CA GLY A 33 5.00 17.12 6.65
C GLY A 33 3.85 16.42 5.90
N ILE A 34 3.99 16.21 4.60
CA ILE A 34 2.96 15.59 3.76
C ILE A 34 3.27 14.10 3.61
N ALA A 35 2.31 13.25 3.96
CA ALA A 35 2.36 11.81 3.76
C ALA A 35 1.19 11.34 2.87
N PRO A 36 1.36 10.26 2.09
CA PRO A 36 0.25 9.64 1.36
C PRO A 36 -0.78 9.04 2.32
N ASP A 37 -2.04 8.97 1.88
CA ASP A 37 -3.11 8.34 2.66
C ASP A 37 -2.90 6.82 2.79
N ILE A 38 -3.45 6.24 3.86
CA ILE A 38 -3.44 4.79 4.14
C ILE A 38 -3.84 3.96 2.91
N ASN A 39 -4.90 4.36 2.20
CA ASN A 39 -5.38 3.64 1.01
C ASN A 39 -4.39 3.71 -0.17
N VAL A 40 -3.62 4.79 -0.28
CA VAL A 40 -2.57 4.93 -1.31
C VAL A 40 -1.42 3.99 -0.98
N ILE A 41 -0.96 4.01 0.27
CA ILE A 41 0.11 3.13 0.76
C ILE A 41 -0.28 1.67 0.57
N ALA A 42 -1.49 1.29 0.98
CA ALA A 42 -2.00 -0.07 0.84
C ALA A 42 -1.98 -0.56 -0.62
N ARG A 43 -2.43 0.26 -1.57
CA ARG A 43 -2.39 -0.09 -3.00
C ARG A 43 -0.96 -0.27 -3.50
N GLN A 44 -0.05 0.64 -3.17
CA GLN A 44 1.36 0.55 -3.58
C GLN A 44 2.01 -0.74 -3.05
N LEU A 45 1.73 -1.12 -1.80
CA LEU A 45 2.21 -2.37 -1.23
C LEU A 45 1.66 -3.60 -1.95
N ILE A 46 0.37 -3.59 -2.29
CA ILE A 46 -0.26 -4.68 -3.05
C ILE A 46 0.35 -4.76 -4.45
N ASP A 47 0.47 -3.65 -5.17
CA ASP A 47 1.06 -3.60 -6.51
C ASP A 47 2.49 -4.14 -6.52
N LEU A 48 3.29 -3.77 -5.51
CA LEU A 48 4.65 -4.28 -5.32
C LEU A 48 4.65 -5.79 -5.08
N GLY A 49 3.81 -6.27 -4.16
CA GLY A 49 3.71 -7.70 -3.85
C GLY A 49 3.27 -8.53 -5.06
N LEU A 50 2.26 -8.07 -5.79
CA LEU A 50 1.79 -8.71 -7.02
C LEU A 50 2.89 -8.74 -8.08
N SER A 51 3.60 -7.63 -8.29
CA SER A 51 4.70 -7.55 -9.25
C SER A 51 5.82 -8.56 -8.94
N GLN A 52 6.17 -8.72 -7.67
CA GLN A 52 7.18 -9.69 -7.23
C GLN A 52 6.71 -11.14 -7.43
N LEU A 53 5.45 -11.43 -7.12
CA LEU A 53 4.86 -12.76 -7.35
C LEU A 53 4.84 -13.11 -8.84
N TYR A 54 4.45 -12.17 -9.71
CA TYR A 54 4.46 -12.39 -11.16
C TYR A 54 5.87 -12.59 -11.70
N ALA A 55 6.85 -11.81 -11.25
CA ALA A 55 8.25 -11.98 -11.64
C ALA A 55 8.80 -13.36 -11.26
N THR A 56 8.46 -13.84 -10.05
CA THR A 56 8.88 -15.16 -9.57
C THR A 56 8.20 -16.29 -10.34
N SER A 57 6.92 -16.13 -10.71
CA SER A 57 6.19 -17.12 -11.51
C SER A 57 6.75 -17.31 -12.93
N LYS A 58 7.34 -16.25 -13.51
CA LYS A 58 7.91 -16.26 -14.86
C LYS A 58 9.33 -16.81 -14.94
N ALA A 59 10.04 -16.88 -13.81
CA ALA A 59 11.39 -17.43 -13.74
C ALA A 59 11.43 -18.96 -13.55
N GLY A 60 10.27 -19.61 -13.34
CA GLY A 60 10.13 -21.04 -13.16
C GLY A 60 9.45 -21.79 -14.32
N GLU A 61 9.15 -21.11 -15.43
CA GLU A 61 8.71 -21.68 -16.72
C GLU A 61 9.89 -21.70 -17.70
#